data_AF-A0A969CRY2-F1
#
_entry.id   AF-A0A969CRY2-F1
#
_cell.length_a   1.000
_cell.length_b   1.000
_cell.length_c   1.000
_cell.angle_alpha   90.00
_cell.angle_beta   90.00
_cell.angle_gamma   90.00
#
_symmetry.space_group_name_H-M   'P 1'
#
loop_
_entity.id
_entity.type
_entity.pdbx_description
1 polymer ?
#
loop_
_entity_poly.entity_id
_entity_poly.type
_entity_poly.pdbx_seq_one_letter_code
_entity_poly.pdbx_strand_id
1 'polypeptide(L)' 'MTHKVTLPYAEQCARCKKRVAVQFCQHALDYIQQQDGKPWRYVLIAHDTIAENMALDGLVKLFSA' A
#
# COMPACT_ATOMS: atom_id res chain seq x y z
N MET A 1 -5.91 25.34 24.98
CA MET A 1 -4.95 25.47 23.86
C MET A 1 -4.33 24.10 23.63
N THR A 2 -4.91 23.32 22.72
CA THR A 2 -4.44 21.97 22.39
C THR A 2 -3.16 22.07 21.56
N HIS A 3 -2.01 21.92 22.21
CA HIS A 3 -0.75 21.67 21.53
C HIS A 3 -0.83 20.31 20.82
N LYS A 4 -1.29 20.30 19.56
CA LYS A 4 -1.00 19.19 18.65
C LYS A 4 0.50 19.20 18.43
N VAL A 5 1.20 18.30 19.12
CA VAL A 5 2.59 17.98 18.82
C VAL A 5 2.58 17.29 17.46
N THR A 6 2.75 18.06 16.38
CA THR A 6 3.05 17.51 15.07
C THR A 6 4.47 16.96 15.14
N LEU A 7 4.62 15.68 15.46
CA LEU A 7 5.90 14.97 15.43
C LEU A 7 6.27 14.72 13.95
N PRO A 8 7.32 15.38 13.40
CA PRO A 8 7.72 15.21 12.00
C PRO A 8 8.34 13.82 11.70
N TYR A 9 8.49 12.98 12.72
CA TYR A 9 9.14 11.67 12.63
C TYR A 9 8.23 10.57 12.05
N ALA A 10 6.91 10.66 12.23
CA ALA A 10 5.97 9.65 11.77
C ALA A 10 5.80 9.63 10.23
N GLU A 11 5.81 10.81 9.59
CA GLU A 11 5.69 10.92 8.14
C GLU A 11 6.93 10.40 7.38
N GLN A 12 8.11 10.48 7.99
CA GLN A 12 9.34 9.91 7.41
C GLN A 12 9.29 8.39 7.33
N CYS A 13 8.65 7.72 8.29
CA CYS A 13 8.49 6.27 8.28
C CYS A 13 7.47 5.79 7.24
N ALA A 14 6.38 6.53 6.99
CA ALA A 14 5.34 6.16 6.03
C ALA A 14 5.87 6.01 4.60
N ARG A 15 6.71 6.93 4.12
CA ARG A 15 7.34 6.84 2.79
C ARG A 15 8.31 5.67 2.68
N CYS A 16 9.05 5.38 3.75
CA CYS A 16 9.93 4.22 3.82
C CYS A 16 9.15 2.91 3.76
N LYS A 17 8.05 2.82 4.52
CA LYS A 17 7.13 1.66 4.49
C LYS A 17 6.57 1.43 3.08
N LYS A 18 6.16 2.49 2.37
CA LYS A 18 5.70 2.39 0.98
C LYS A 18 6.77 1.77 0.07
N ARG A 19 8.01 2.29 0.14
CA ARG A 19 9.12 1.80 -0.69
C ARG A 19 9.41 0.31 -0.46
N VAL A 20 9.48 -0.11 0.80
CA VAL A 20 9.72 -1.52 1.15
C VAL A 20 8.55 -2.40 0.71
N ALA A 21 7.31 -1.93 0.85
CA ALA A 21 6.13 -2.67 0.40
C ALA A 21 6.12 -2.89 -1.12
N VAL A 22 6.50 -1.88 -1.91
CA VAL A 22 6.62 -2.02 -3.38
C VAL A 22 7.65 -3.11 -3.73
N GLN A 23 8.82 -3.07 -3.10
CA GLN A 23 9.88 -4.06 -3.34
C GLN A 23 9.42 -5.47 -2.96
N PHE A 24 8.74 -5.62 -1.82
CA PHE A 24 8.19 -6.90 -1.40
C PHE A 24 7.16 -7.44 -2.39
N CYS A 25 6.21 -6.62 -2.84
CA CYS A 25 5.20 -7.02 -3.82
C CYS A 25 5.84 -7.45 -5.15
N GLN A 26 6.88 -6.75 -5.60
CA GLN A 26 7.62 -7.12 -6.81
C GLN A 26 8.26 -8.51 -6.66
N HIS A 27 9.01 -8.75 -5.57
CA HIS A 27 9.64 -10.05 -5.34
C HIS A 27 8.62 -11.19 -5.22
N ALA A 28 7.47 -10.93 -4.59
CA ALA A 28 6.39 -11.91 -4.49
C ALA A 28 5.80 -12.24 -5.87
N LEU A 29 5.59 -11.24 -6.72
CA LEU A 29 5.15 -11.41 -8.10
C LEU A 29 6.16 -12.23 -8.90
N ASP A 30 7.45 -11.87 -8.85
CA ASP A 30 8.52 -12.55 -9.58
C ASP A 30 8.59 -14.04 -9.19
N TYR A 31 8.44 -14.35 -7.90
CA TYR A 31 8.40 -15.72 -7.41
C TYR A 31 7.17 -16.48 -7.92
N ILE A 32 5.97 -15.89 -7.83
CA ILE A 32 4.72 -16.53 -8.28
C ILE A 32 4.75 -16.79 -9.79
N GLN A 33 5.28 -15.85 -10.58
CA GLN A 33 5.45 -16.00 -12.03
C GLN A 33 6.39 -17.16 -12.38
N GLN A 34 7.45 -17.38 -11.60
CA GLN A 34 8.37 -18.50 -11.80
C GLN A 34 7.74 -19.87 -11.45
N GLN A 35 6.67 -19.91 -10.66
CA GLN A 35 6.05 -21.13 -10.15
C GLN A 35 4.72 -21.47 -10.84
N ASP A 36 4.45 -20.95 -12.05
CA ASP A 36 3.16 -21.06 -12.77
C ASP A 36 1.95 -20.71 -11.89
N GLY A 37 2.15 -19.80 -10.93
CA GLY A 37 1.11 -19.36 -10.03
C GLY A 37 0.08 -18.49 -10.76
N LYS A 38 -1.09 -18.31 -10.13
CA LYS A 38 -2.14 -17.43 -10.66
C LYS A 38 -1.59 -16.00 -10.85
N PRO A 39 -2.13 -15.19 -11.78
CA PRO A 39 -1.68 -13.82 -12.00
C PRO A 39 -2.32 -12.87 -10.97
N TRP A 40 -1.84 -12.89 -9.74
CA TRP A 40 -2.33 -11.98 -8.69
C TRP A 40 -1.88 -10.55 -8.98
N ARG A 41 -2.77 -9.59 -8.74
CA ARG A 41 -2.44 -8.16 -8.81
C ARG A 41 -2.39 -7.59 -7.40
N TYR A 42 -1.25 -7.04 -7.01
CA TYR A 42 -1.09 -6.33 -5.74
C TYR A 42 -1.41 -4.85 -5.91
N VAL A 43 -2.18 -4.28 -4.98
CA VAL A 43 -2.52 -2.86 -4.93
C VAL A 43 -2.15 -2.32 -3.56
N LEU A 44 -1.31 -1.28 -3.51
CA LEU A 44 -0.89 -0.65 -2.26
C LEU A 44 -1.83 0.51 -1.93
N ILE A 45 -2.59 0.37 -0.85
CA ILE A 45 -3.58 1.36 -0.40
C ILE A 45 -3.07 1.98 0.90
N ALA A 46 -3.14 3.31 0.99
CA ALA A 46 -2.73 4.03 2.19
C ALA A 46 -3.80 3.88 3.28
N HIS A 47 -3.37 3.59 4.51
CA HIS A 47 -4.27 3.29 5.64
C HIS A 47 -5.23 4.43 6.01
N ASP A 48 -4.90 5.68 5.70
CA ASP A 48 -5.69 6.88 5.92
C ASP A 48 -6.81 7.08 4.88
N THR A 49 -6.74 6.37 3.75
CA THR A 49 -7.68 6.49 2.64
C THR A 49 -8.81 5.45 2.66
N ILE A 50 -8.76 4.47 3.56
CA ILE A 50 -9.74 3.38 3.64
C ILE A 50 -10.86 3.76 4.60
N ALA A 51 -12.11 3.69 4.13
CA ALA A 51 -13.31 3.72 4.96
C ALA A 51 -14.04 2.36 4.90
N GLU A 52 -14.79 2.04 5.95
CA GLU A 52 -15.44 0.72 6.13
C GLU A 52 -16.45 0.36 5.02
N ASN A 53 -16.95 1.35 4.28
CA ASN A 53 -17.98 1.20 3.25
C ASN A 53 -17.47 1.33 1.81
N MET A 54 -16.16 1.24 1.59
CA MET A 54 -15.59 1.34 0.25
C MET A 54 -15.62 -0.01 -0.50
N ALA A 55 -15.99 0.02 -1.78
CA ALA A 55 -15.91 -1.14 -2.65
C ALA A 55 -14.46 -1.42 -3.09
N LEU A 56 -14.07 -2.70 -3.11
CA LEU A 56 -12.74 -3.12 -3.55
C LEU A 56 -12.43 -2.67 -4.98
N ASP A 57 -13.39 -2.74 -5.89
CA ASP A 57 -13.22 -2.28 -7.29
C ASP A 57 -12.92 -0.77 -7.36
N GLY A 58 -13.56 0.02 -6.49
CA GLY A 58 -13.29 1.46 -6.39
C GLY A 58 -11.88 1.73 -5.89
N LEU A 59 -11.42 0.98 -4.89
CA LEU A 59 -10.07 1.06 -4.37
C LEU A 59 -9.03 0.66 -5.42
N VAL A 60 -9.26 -0.43 -6.16
CA VAL A 60 -8.36 -0.83 -7.25
C VAL A 60 -8.24 0.29 -8.27
N LYS A 61 -9.37 0.87 -8.75
CA LYS A 61 -9.34 1.99 -9.70
C LYS A 61 -8.57 3.21 -9.20
N LEU A 62 -8.61 3.50 -7.90
CA LEU A 62 -7.92 4.65 -7.31
C LEU A 62 -6.40 4.44 -7.20
N PHE A 63 -5.95 3.20 -7.02
CA PHE A 63 -4.55 2.90 -6.66
C PHE A 63 -3.80 2.03 -7.69
N SER A 64 -4.44 1.57 -8.76
CA SER A 64 -3.83 0.70 -9.79
C SER A 64 -3.62 1.39 -11.15
N ALA A 65 -3.52 2.72 -11.18
CA ALA A 65 -3.25 3.50 -12.40
C ALA A 65 -1.78 3.42 -12.83
#